data_AF-A0A0H2R322-F1
#
_entry.id   AF-A0A0H2R322-F1
#
_cell.length_a   1.000
_cell.length_b   1.000
_cell.length_c   1.000
_cell.angle_alpha   90.00
_cell.angle_beta   90.00
_cell.angle_gamma   90.00
#
_symmetry.space_group_name_H-M   'P 1'
#
loop_
_entity.id
_entity.type
_entity.pdbx_description
1 polymer ?
#
loop_
_entity_poly.entity_id
_entity_poly.type
_entity_poly.pdbx_seq_one_letter_code
_entity_poly.pdbx_strand_id
1 'polypeptide(L)'
;MNAAVVHAANVAVVVNILRAMTPVAAAHLALNVGAAVLQNITALNDTDLIAVVNRAFAIALADGRGMVVWADIVQAYEAWLAGDV
;
A
#
# COMPACT_ATOMS: atom_id res chain seq x y z
N MET A 1 -24.45 3.26 5.49
CA MET A 1 -23.21 2.51 5.76
C MET A 1 -22.24 3.44 6.49
N ASN A 2 -21.58 3.00 7.56
CA ASN A 2 -20.69 3.85 8.37
C ASN A 2 -19.38 4.15 7.61
N ALA A 3 -18.91 5.40 7.57
CA ALA A 3 -17.69 5.81 6.88
C ALA A 3 -16.43 5.05 7.36
N ALA A 4 -16.35 4.72 8.66
CA ALA A 4 -15.26 3.90 9.20
C ALA A 4 -15.28 2.47 8.63
N VAL A 5 -16.47 1.92 8.37
CA VAL A 5 -16.63 0.58 7.77
C VAL A 5 -16.23 0.60 6.29
N VAL A 6 -16.58 1.68 5.58
CA VAL A 6 -16.14 1.89 4.19
C VAL A 6 -14.61 1.98 4.11
N HIS A 7 -13.99 2.75 5.01
CA HIS A 7 -12.54 2.89 5.06
C HIS A 7 -11.85 1.55 5.36
N ALA A 8 -12.31 0.83 6.39
CA ALA A 8 -11.76 -0.48 6.74
C ALA A 8 -11.89 -1.50 5.59
N ALA A 9 -13.01 -1.48 4.86
CA ALA A 9 -13.19 -2.32 3.67
C ALA A 9 -12.21 -1.95 2.55
N ASN A 10 -12.01 -0.66 2.29
CA ASN A 10 -11.07 -0.19 1.28
C ASN A 10 -9.61 -0.56 1.62
N VAL A 11 -9.21 -0.42 2.89
CA VAL A 11 -7.89 -0.86 3.37
C VAL A 11 -7.72 -2.37 3.16
N ALA A 12 -8.71 -3.17 3.56
CA ALA A 12 -8.67 -4.62 3.39
C ALA A 12 -8.54 -5.05 1.92
N VAL A 13 -9.24 -4.37 1.00
CA VAL A 13 -9.13 -4.64 -0.45
C VAL A 13 -7.73 -4.37 -0.96
N VAL A 14 -7.14 -3.21 -0.63
CA VAL A 14 -5.78 -2.86 -1.08
C VAL A 14 -4.75 -3.83 -0.52
N VAL A 15 -4.84 -4.17 0.77
CA VAL A 15 -3.97 -5.18 1.40
C VAL A 15 -4.07 -6.53 0.68
N ASN A 16 -5.29 -7.00 0.42
CA ASN A 16 -5.51 -8.27 -0.28
C ASN A 16 -4.96 -8.26 -1.71
N ILE A 17 -5.11 -7.14 -2.44
CA ILE A 17 -4.53 -6.98 -3.78
C ILE A 17 -3.01 -7.09 -3.71
N LEU A 18 -2.36 -6.32 -2.82
CA LEU A 18 -0.90 -6.35 -2.67
C LEU A 18 -0.40 -7.76 -2.32
N ARG A 19 -1.08 -8.47 -1.41
CA ARG A 19 -0.75 -9.86 -1.08
C ARG A 19 -0.89 -10.80 -2.28
N ALA A 20 -1.97 -10.65 -3.05
CA ALA A 20 -2.21 -11.45 -4.25
C ALA A 20 -1.21 -11.17 -5.39
N MET A 21 -0.50 -10.03 -5.36
CA MET A 21 0.53 -9.69 -6.35
C MET A 21 1.85 -10.47 -6.16
N THR A 22 2.08 -11.11 -5.01
CA THR A 22 3.35 -11.81 -4.69
C THR A 22 3.74 -12.96 -5.63
N PRO A 23 2.83 -13.77 -6.22
CA PRO A 23 3.23 -14.82 -7.17
C PRO A 23 3.45 -14.28 -8.60
N VAL A 24 2.75 -13.19 -8.96
CA VAL A 24 2.74 -12.65 -10.34
C VAL A 24 3.86 -11.63 -10.55
N ALA A 25 4.14 -10.82 -9.53
CA ALA A 25 5.18 -9.82 -9.58
C ALA A 25 6.56 -10.49 -9.67
N ALA A 26 6.88 -11.46 -8.81
CA ALA A 26 8.16 -12.16 -8.81
C ALA A 26 8.57 -12.76 -10.18
N ALA A 27 7.60 -13.16 -11.03
CA ALA A 27 7.85 -13.71 -12.35
C ALA A 27 8.03 -12.65 -13.48
N HIS A 28 7.55 -11.42 -13.30
CA HIS A 28 7.62 -10.34 -14.32
C HIS A 28 8.67 -9.25 -13.98
N LEU A 29 9.25 -9.24 -12.78
CA LEU A 29 9.89 -8.06 -12.17
C LEU A 29 11.43 -7.96 -12.27
N ALA A 30 12.10 -8.69 -13.16
CA ALA A 30 13.56 -8.61 -13.26
C ALA A 30 14.10 -7.27 -13.84
N LEU A 31 13.26 -6.28 -14.19
CA LEU A 31 13.67 -5.16 -15.07
C LEU A 31 13.26 -3.72 -14.69
N ASN A 32 12.57 -3.44 -13.58
CA ASN A 32 12.13 -2.06 -13.27
C ASN A 32 12.29 -1.68 -11.79
N VAL A 33 12.73 -0.46 -11.46
CA VAL A 33 12.93 0.03 -10.08
C VAL A 33 11.68 -0.13 -9.20
N GLY A 34 10.47 0.00 -9.76
CA GLY A 34 9.20 -0.22 -9.04
C GLY A 34 8.98 -1.67 -8.59
N ALA A 35 9.74 -2.61 -9.15
CA ALA A 35 9.70 -4.03 -8.82
C ALA A 35 10.12 -4.32 -7.37
N ALA A 36 11.29 -3.80 -7.01
CA ALA A 36 11.90 -4.05 -5.71
C ALA A 36 11.06 -3.43 -4.58
N VAL A 37 10.49 -2.25 -4.83
CA VAL A 37 9.58 -1.59 -3.87
C VAL A 37 8.32 -2.43 -3.65
N LEU A 38 7.70 -2.93 -4.72
CA LEU A 38 6.55 -3.83 -4.60
C LEU A 38 6.90 -5.11 -3.83
N GLN A 39 8.02 -5.76 -4.15
CA GLN A 39 8.46 -6.96 -3.42
C GLN A 39 8.62 -6.68 -1.92
N ASN A 40 9.29 -5.58 -1.56
CA ASN A 40 9.51 -5.21 -0.17
C ASN A 40 8.20 -4.89 0.57
N ILE A 41 7.30 -4.12 -0.05
CA ILE A 41 5.98 -3.82 0.52
C ILE A 41 5.19 -5.11 0.75
N THR A 42 5.20 -6.02 -0.22
CA THR A 42 4.46 -7.29 -0.12
C THR A 42 5.10 -8.30 0.84
N ALA A 43 6.33 -8.07 1.28
CA ALA A 43 7.04 -8.87 2.28
C ALA A 43 6.82 -8.37 3.72
N LEU A 44 6.24 -7.17 3.91
CA LEU A 44 5.89 -6.66 5.24
C LEU A 44 4.94 -7.63 5.98
N ASN A 45 4.96 -7.66 7.30
CA ASN A 45 3.91 -8.35 8.06
C ASN A 45 2.57 -7.61 7.93
N ASP A 46 1.47 -8.21 8.35
CA ASP A 46 0.13 -7.62 8.15
C ASP A 46 -0.05 -6.29 8.89
N THR A 47 0.52 -6.16 10.09
CA THR A 47 0.43 -4.92 10.88
C THR A 47 1.09 -3.76 10.15
N ASP A 48 2.33 -3.96 9.68
CA ASP A 48 3.10 -2.92 8.97
C ASP A 48 2.48 -2.60 7.62
N LEU A 49 1.99 -3.61 6.90
CA LEU A 49 1.31 -3.41 5.62
C LEU A 49 0.02 -2.59 5.79
N ILE A 50 -0.75 -2.87 6.84
CA ILE A 50 -1.95 -2.08 7.19
C ILE A 50 -1.57 -0.64 7.56
N ALA A 51 -0.47 -0.42 8.29
CA ALA A 51 0.02 0.92 8.63
C ALA A 51 0.39 1.72 7.38
N VAL A 52 1.16 1.11 6.46
CA VAL A 52 1.52 1.71 5.17
C VAL A 52 0.29 2.05 4.34
N VAL A 53 -0.68 1.13 4.22
CA VAL A 53 -1.91 1.38 3.44
C VAL A 53 -2.76 2.48 4.07
N ASN A 54 -2.89 2.52 5.40
CA ASN A 54 -3.60 3.63 6.07
C ASN A 54 -2.92 4.97 5.82
N ARG A 55 -1.58 5.01 5.83
CA ARG A 55 -0.82 6.22 5.51
C ARG A 55 -1.02 6.64 4.06
N ALA A 56 -1.06 5.69 3.12
CA ALA A 56 -1.37 5.97 1.71
C ALA A 56 -2.77 6.57 1.52
N PHE A 57 -3.76 6.10 2.27
CA PHE A 57 -5.10 6.73 2.29
C PHE A 57 -5.07 8.15 2.84
N ALA A 58 -4.29 8.40 3.90
CA ALA A 58 -4.14 9.75 4.44
C ALA A 58 -3.51 10.72 3.41
N ILE A 59 -2.53 10.25 2.63
CA ILE A 59 -1.92 11.02 1.52
C ILE A 59 -2.96 11.30 0.44
N ALA A 60 -3.68 10.27 -0.04
CA ALA A 60 -4.70 10.45 -1.06
C ALA A 60 -5.80 11.44 -0.63
N LEU A 61 -6.22 11.37 0.63
CA LEU A 61 -7.21 12.31 1.21
C LEU A 61 -6.67 13.74 1.30
N ALA A 62 -5.41 13.93 1.65
CA ALA A 62 -4.77 15.25 1.67
C ALA A 62 -4.74 15.89 0.28
N ASP A 63 -4.65 15.07 -0.78
CA ASP A 63 -4.74 15.49 -2.18
C ASP A 63 -6.19 15.64 -2.69
N GLY A 64 -7.20 15.45 -1.82
CA GLY A 64 -8.62 15.53 -2.21
C GLY A 64 -9.11 14.33 -3.04
N ARG A 65 -8.37 13.21 -3.03
CA ARG A 65 -8.71 11.98 -3.76
C ARG A 65 -9.36 10.95 -2.83
N GLY A 66 -10.41 10.30 -3.31
CA GLY A 66 -11.08 9.19 -2.61
C GLY A 66 -10.47 7.81 -2.87
N MET A 67 -9.41 7.74 -3.70
CA MET A 67 -8.77 6.49 -4.11
C MET A 67 -7.24 6.61 -4.02
N VAL A 68 -6.63 5.55 -3.50
CA VAL A 68 -5.18 5.37 -3.41
C VAL A 68 -4.63 4.96 -4.78
N VAL A 69 -3.56 5.61 -5.21
CA VAL A 69 -2.77 5.20 -6.38
C VAL A 69 -1.43 4.62 -5.94
N TRP A 70 -0.71 3.97 -6.87
CA TRP A 70 0.58 3.35 -6.56
C TRP A 70 1.59 4.33 -5.94
N ALA A 71 1.64 5.58 -6.41
CA ALA A 71 2.54 6.60 -5.88
C ALA A 71 2.31 6.87 -4.38
N ASP A 72 1.07 6.84 -3.91
CA ASP A 72 0.73 7.04 -2.50
C ASP A 72 1.27 5.90 -1.63
N ILE A 73 1.22 4.67 -2.16
CA ILE A 73 1.73 3.48 -1.46
C ILE A 73 3.25 3.55 -1.36
N VAL A 74 3.94 3.93 -2.44
CA VAL A 74 5.39 4.11 -2.43
C VAL A 74 5.79 5.20 -1.43
N GLN A 75 5.14 6.36 -1.47
CA GLN A 75 5.43 7.46 -0.55
C GLN A 75 5.13 7.07 0.91
N ALA A 76 4.04 6.35 1.17
CA ALA A 76 3.71 5.86 2.50
C ALA A 76 4.73 4.83 3.02
N TYR A 77 5.23 3.95 2.14
CA TYR A 77 6.27 2.98 2.48
C TYR A 77 7.60 3.66 2.78
N GLU A 78 7.98 4.68 2.00
CA GLU A 78 9.19 5.48 2.27
C GLU A 78 9.09 6.23 3.61
N ALA A 79 7.92 6.80 3.94
CA ALA A 79 7.67 7.41 5.24
C ALA A 79 7.74 6.39 6.39
N TRP A 80 7.23 5.18 6.18
CA TRP A 80 7.33 4.10 7.17
C TRP A 80 8.78 3.66 7.39
N LEU A 81 9.58 3.55 6.33
CA LEU A 81 11.02 3.25 6.44
C LEU A 81 11.79 4.34 7.20
N ALA A 82 11.37 5.60 7.07
CA ALA A 82 11.95 6.71 7.82
C ALA A 82 11.55 6.74 9.30
N GLY A 83 10.55 5.94 9.71
CA GLY A 83 10.01 5.92 11.07
C GLY A 83 8.96 7.01 11.36
N ASP A 84 8.37 7.61 10.32
CA ASP A 84 7.40 8.71 10.42
C ASP A 84 5.93 8.24 10.51
N VAL A 85 5.71 6.95 10.80
CA VAL A 85 4.39 6.30 10.85
C VAL A 85 4.21 5.55 12.15
#